data_AF-A0A2P6MF02-F1
#
_entry.id   AF-A0A2P6MF02-F1
#
_cell.length_a   1.000
_cell.length_b   1.000
_cell.length_c   1.000
_cell.angle_alpha   90.00
_cell.angle_beta   90.00
_cell.angle_gamma   90.00
#
_symmetry.space_group_name_H-M   'P 1'
#
loop_
_entity.id
_entity.type
_entity.pdbx_description
1 polymer ?
#
loop_
_entity_poly.entity_id
_entity_poly.type
_entity_poly.pdbx_seq_one_letter_code
_entity_poly.pdbx_strand_id
1 'polypeptide(L)'
;MITITKFEEEENKLTAKPDVTLPFQGLTPESHMLVDSDGGAFVYLLAHQEEFIHLRFEDHLWETLNTYRESEPAVFVKTGLSEVELTAFWEELSFLLDNIVGNHNYGKEFVESVERTFHLQTEED
;
A
#
# COMPACT_ATOMS: atom_id res chain seq x y z
N MET A 1 -10.87 -1.14 -9.87
CA MET A 1 -10.01 -0.86 -8.69
C MET A 1 -10.60 -1.62 -7.52
N ILE A 2 -9.74 -2.17 -6.67
CA ILE A 2 -10.12 -2.91 -5.46
C ILE A 2 -9.57 -2.14 -4.28
N THR A 3 -10.38 -1.91 -3.26
CA THR A 3 -9.98 -1.17 -2.06
C THR A 3 -9.68 -2.16 -0.95
N ILE A 4 -8.52 -2.01 -0.31
CA ILE A 4 -8.21 -2.78 0.89
C ILE A 4 -8.97 -2.16 2.06
N THR A 5 -9.66 -3.01 2.81
CA THR A 5 -10.53 -2.58 3.92
C THR A 5 -9.81 -2.63 5.26
N LYS A 6 -8.94 -3.62 5.45
CA LYS A 6 -8.17 -3.84 6.68
C LYS A 6 -6.99 -4.78 6.45
N PHE A 7 -6.10 -4.84 7.43
CA PHE A 7 -5.08 -5.87 7.55
C PHE A 7 -5.43 -6.87 8.65
N GLU A 8 -4.94 -8.10 8.50
CA GLU A 8 -4.91 -9.13 9.53
C GLU A 8 -3.48 -9.62 9.71
N GLU A 9 -2.97 -9.54 10.94
CA GLU A 9 -1.63 -9.96 11.31
C GLU A 9 -1.63 -11.43 11.75
N GLU A 10 -0.68 -12.20 11.24
CA GLU A 10 -0.35 -13.54 11.72
C GLU A 10 1.17 -13.74 11.75
N GLU A 11 1.74 -13.92 12.94
CA GLU A 11 3.17 -14.13 13.19
C GLU A 11 4.09 -13.08 12.56
N ASN A 12 4.53 -13.29 11.31
CA ASN A 12 5.43 -12.41 10.57
C ASN A 12 4.87 -12.06 9.18
N LYS A 13 3.54 -12.05 9.09
CA LYS A 13 2.78 -11.89 7.86
C LYS A 13 1.64 -10.89 8.09
N LEU A 14 1.50 -9.97 7.15
CA LEU A 14 0.40 -9.01 7.13
C LEU A 14 -0.51 -9.30 5.94
N THR A 15 -1.77 -9.65 6.20
CA THR A 15 -2.73 -10.03 5.16
C THR A 15 -3.72 -8.89 4.90
N ALA A 16 -3.63 -8.27 3.73
CA ALA A 16 -4.55 -7.26 3.22
C ALA A 16 -5.88 -7.91 2.78
N LYS A 17 -6.99 -7.41 3.33
CA LYS A 17 -8.34 -7.86 2.96
C LYS A 17 -9.02 -6.89 1.99
N PRO A 18 -9.27 -7.31 0.74
CA PRO A 18 -10.02 -6.50 -0.21
C PRO A 18 -11.51 -6.39 0.16
N ASP A 19 -12.15 -5.34 -0.33
CA ASP A 19 -13.59 -5.09 -0.24
C ASP A 19 -14.43 -6.10 -1.06
N VAL A 20 -13.80 -6.70 -2.07
CA VAL A 20 -14.37 -7.74 -2.92
C VAL A 20 -13.53 -9.01 -2.90
N THR A 21 -14.18 -10.17 -3.04
CA THR A 21 -13.46 -11.44 -3.24
C THR A 21 -12.83 -11.45 -4.63
N LEU A 22 -11.49 -11.53 -4.70
CA LEU A 22 -10.75 -11.67 -5.95
C LEU A 22 -10.87 -13.12 -6.47
N PRO A 23 -11.55 -13.40 -7.59
CA PRO A 23 -11.73 -14.75 -8.11
C PRO A 23 -10.58 -15.21 -9.03
N PHE A 24 -9.51 -14.42 -9.14
CA PHE A 24 -8.48 -14.59 -10.14
C PHE A 24 -7.45 -15.65 -9.73
N GLN A 25 -7.07 -16.51 -10.68
CA GLN A 25 -5.89 -17.37 -10.59
C GLN A 25 -4.73 -16.72 -11.30
N GLY A 26 -3.50 -17.02 -10.88
CA GLY A 26 -2.30 -16.55 -11.58
C GLY A 26 -2.07 -15.04 -11.49
N LEU A 27 -2.53 -14.40 -10.41
CA LEU A 27 -2.13 -13.03 -10.09
C LEU A 27 -0.62 -12.98 -9.88
N THR A 28 0.04 -12.08 -10.59
CA THR A 28 1.48 -11.87 -10.49
C THR A 28 1.74 -10.51 -9.85
N PRO A 29 2.54 -10.43 -8.78
CA PRO A 29 2.95 -9.15 -8.21
C PRO A 29 3.90 -8.45 -9.16
N GLU A 30 3.59 -7.18 -9.49
CA GLU A 30 4.43 -6.38 -10.37
C GLU A 30 5.57 -5.68 -9.62
N SER A 31 5.63 -5.84 -8.28
CA SER A 31 6.60 -5.16 -7.42
C SER A 31 6.62 -3.65 -7.67
N HIS A 32 5.44 -3.08 -7.90
CA HIS A 32 5.30 -1.68 -8.24
C HIS A 32 4.14 -1.03 -7.49
N MET A 33 4.40 0.14 -6.88
CA MET A 33 3.41 0.94 -6.20
C MET A 33 3.33 2.35 -6.81
N LEU A 34 2.11 2.86 -6.92
CA LEU A 34 1.78 4.19 -7.42
C LEU A 34 1.12 5.01 -6.32
N VAL A 35 1.04 6.33 -6.56
CA VAL A 35 0.32 7.27 -5.71
C VAL A 35 -0.92 7.76 -6.46
N ASP A 36 -2.09 7.62 -5.85
CA ASP A 36 -3.30 8.33 -6.22
C ASP A 36 -3.54 9.44 -5.21
N SER A 37 -2.99 10.63 -5.49
CA SER A 37 -3.05 11.77 -4.57
C SER A 37 -4.44 12.37 -4.45
N ASP A 38 -5.20 12.42 -5.54
CA ASP A 38 -6.57 12.94 -5.55
C ASP A 38 -7.51 12.01 -4.77
N GLY A 39 -7.30 10.70 -4.89
CA GLY A 39 -8.04 9.67 -4.19
C GLY A 39 -7.45 9.23 -2.85
N GLY A 40 -6.37 9.87 -2.37
CA GLY A 40 -5.77 9.61 -1.07
C GLY A 40 -5.33 8.17 -0.84
N ALA A 41 -4.64 7.55 -1.81
CA ALA A 41 -4.27 6.14 -1.71
C ALA A 41 -2.89 5.81 -2.28
N PHE A 42 -2.24 4.82 -1.66
CA PHE A 42 -1.16 4.07 -2.30
C PHE A 42 -1.77 2.93 -3.12
N VAL A 43 -1.26 2.69 -4.32
CA VAL A 43 -1.85 1.73 -5.26
C VAL A 43 -0.82 0.69 -5.68
N TYR A 44 -0.99 -0.54 -5.22
CA TYR A 44 -0.13 -1.66 -5.62
C TYR A 44 -0.68 -2.34 -6.88
N LEU A 45 0.19 -2.71 -7.80
CA LEU A 45 -0.18 -3.34 -9.07
C LEU A 45 -0.01 -4.86 -9.04
N LEU A 46 -1.05 -5.55 -9.49
CA LEU A 46 -1.02 -6.98 -9.80
C LEU A 46 -1.31 -7.16 -11.29
N ALA A 47 -0.54 -8.01 -11.97
CA ALA A 47 -0.87 -8.44 -13.32
C ALA A 47 -1.80 -9.66 -13.31
N HIS A 48 -2.77 -9.65 -14.21
CA HIS A 48 -3.62 -10.79 -14.53
C HIS A 48 -3.85 -10.84 -16.03
N GLN A 49 -3.21 -11.80 -16.70
CA GLN A 49 -3.24 -11.92 -18.16
C GLN A 49 -2.72 -10.64 -18.84
N GLU A 50 -3.58 -9.93 -19.59
CA GLU A 50 -3.25 -8.69 -20.30
C GLU A 50 -3.72 -7.43 -19.53
N GLU A 51 -4.19 -7.59 -18.29
CA GLU A 51 -4.77 -6.50 -17.49
C GLU A 51 -4.03 -6.30 -16.17
N PHE A 52 -4.10 -5.06 -15.65
CA PHE A 52 -3.60 -4.71 -14.32
C PHE A 52 -4.75 -4.51 -13.33
N ILE A 53 -4.59 -5.16 -12.19
CA ILE A 53 -5.42 -5.02 -11.01
C ILE A 53 -4.75 -4.03 -10.05
N HIS A 54 -5.52 -3.02 -9.65
CA HIS A 54 -5.09 -1.96 -8.75
C HIS A 54 -5.64 -2.23 -7.36
N LEU A 55 -4.75 -2.46 -6.39
CA LEU A 55 -5.08 -2.58 -4.98
C LEU A 55 -4.83 -1.23 -4.29
N ARG A 56 -5.89 -0.58 -3.80
CA ARG A 56 -5.82 0.72 -3.13
C ARG A 56 -5.68 0.55 -1.61
N PHE A 57 -4.67 1.19 -1.05
CA PHE A 57 -4.44 1.34 0.39
C PHE A 57 -4.72 2.78 0.78
N GLU A 58 -5.96 3.04 1.19
CA GLU A 58 -6.47 4.36 1.54
C GLU A 58 -5.98 4.82 2.92
N ASP A 59 -6.20 6.11 3.21
CA ASP A 59 -5.70 6.83 4.38
C ASP A 59 -5.93 6.11 5.72
N HIS A 60 -7.09 5.49 5.90
CA HIS A 60 -7.46 4.77 7.13
C HIS A 60 -6.57 3.56 7.42
N LEU A 61 -5.80 3.09 6.44
CA LEU A 61 -4.84 1.99 6.58
C LEU A 61 -3.41 2.45 6.86
N TRP A 62 -3.10 3.72 6.63
CA TRP A 62 -1.72 4.21 6.69
C TRP A 62 -1.13 4.12 8.10
N GLU A 63 -1.92 4.35 9.16
CA GLU A 63 -1.45 4.14 10.54
C GLU A 63 -1.05 2.68 10.80
N THR A 64 -1.80 1.74 10.23
CA THR A 64 -1.46 0.31 10.32
C THR A 64 -0.16 0.04 9.58
N LEU A 65 0.01 0.58 8.37
CA LEU A 65 1.26 0.45 7.61
C LEU A 65 2.45 1.05 8.37
N ASN A 66 2.28 2.22 8.98
CA ASN A 66 3.33 2.86 9.77
C ASN A 66 3.75 2.02 10.99
N THR A 67 2.80 1.34 11.63
CA THR A 67 3.07 0.44 12.78
C THR A 67 4.01 -0.70 12.42
N TYR A 68 3.95 -1.22 11.19
CA TYR A 68 4.78 -2.34 10.73
C TYR A 68 6.01 -1.90 9.91
N ARG A 69 6.25 -0.59 9.79
CA ARG A 69 7.32 -0.05 8.94
C ARG A 69 8.73 -0.46 9.40
N GLU A 70 8.92 -0.73 10.69
CA GLU A 70 10.22 -1.19 11.22
C GLU A 70 10.43 -2.70 11.09
N SER A 71 9.36 -3.49 11.18
CA SER A 71 9.44 -4.96 11.13
C SER A 71 9.30 -5.52 9.71
N GLU A 72 8.72 -4.76 8.79
CA GLU A 72 8.54 -5.08 7.37
C GLU A 72 8.08 -6.54 7.12
N PRO A 73 6.98 -7.01 7.76
CA PRO A 73 6.50 -8.37 7.59
C PRO A 73 6.05 -8.61 6.15
N ALA A 74 6.15 -9.85 5.65
CA ALA A 74 5.71 -10.15 4.29
C ALA A 74 4.21 -9.82 4.12
N VAL A 75 3.88 -9.03 3.10
CA VAL A 75 2.51 -8.56 2.85
C VAL A 75 1.84 -9.44 1.81
N PHE A 76 0.63 -9.90 2.10
CA PHE A 76 -0.16 -10.73 1.19
C PHE A 76 -1.53 -10.11 0.96
N VAL A 77 -2.09 -10.27 -0.23
CA VAL A 77 -3.51 -9.98 -0.47
C VAL A 77 -4.34 -11.26 -0.37
N LYS A 78 -5.46 -11.17 0.34
CA LYS A 78 -6.43 -12.26 0.41
C LYS A 78 -7.24 -12.36 -0.88
N THR A 79 -7.34 -13.56 -1.44
CA THR A 79 -8.17 -13.86 -2.60
C THR A 79 -9.24 -14.90 -2.24
N GLY A 80 -10.13 -15.21 -3.19
CA GLY A 80 -11.05 -16.34 -3.05
C GLY A 80 -10.39 -17.72 -3.20
N LEU A 81 -9.10 -17.75 -3.51
CA LEU A 81 -8.30 -18.94 -3.77
C LEU A 81 -7.11 -18.99 -2.81
N SER A 82 -5.88 -18.87 -3.33
CA SER A 82 -4.68 -18.72 -2.52
C SER A 82 -4.30 -17.25 -2.37
N GLU A 83 -3.76 -16.91 -1.21
CA GLU A 83 -3.18 -15.60 -0.98
C GLU A 83 -1.98 -15.37 -1.91
N VAL A 84 -1.76 -14.10 -2.25
CA VAL A 84 -0.71 -13.69 -3.17
C VAL A 84 0.19 -12.71 -2.44
N GLU A 85 1.48 -13.00 -2.41
CA GLU A 85 2.48 -12.11 -1.82
C GLU A 85 2.62 -10.85 -2.68
N LEU A 86 2.57 -9.68 -2.05
CA LEU A 86 2.85 -8.39 -2.66
C LEU A 86 4.34 -8.13 -2.53
N THR A 87 5.13 -8.69 -3.43
CA THR A 87 6.59 -8.58 -3.38
C THR A 87 7.04 -7.13 -3.47
N ALA A 88 8.17 -6.79 -2.81
CA ALA A 88 8.71 -5.43 -2.74
C ALA A 88 7.75 -4.36 -2.16
N PHE A 89 6.70 -4.75 -1.45
CA PHE A 89 5.71 -3.80 -0.91
C PHE A 89 6.34 -2.70 -0.04
N TRP A 90 7.21 -3.07 0.90
CA TRP A 90 7.85 -2.12 1.81
C TRP A 90 8.93 -1.26 1.13
N GLU A 91 9.65 -1.83 0.17
CA GLU A 91 10.62 -1.11 -0.65
C GLU A 91 9.94 -0.01 -1.46
N GLU A 92 8.87 -0.37 -2.19
CA GLU A 92 8.09 0.58 -2.98
C GLU A 92 7.39 1.62 -2.10
N LEU A 93 6.79 1.21 -0.97
CA LEU A 93 6.18 2.16 -0.04
C LEU A 93 7.23 3.16 0.47
N SER A 94 8.40 2.69 0.90
CA SER A 94 9.47 3.57 1.39
C SER A 94 9.97 4.52 0.32
N PHE A 95 10.16 4.04 -0.91
CA PHE A 95 10.50 4.87 -2.05
C PHE A 95 9.45 5.96 -2.30
N LEU A 96 8.16 5.63 -2.25
CA LEU A 96 7.09 6.61 -2.40
C LEU A 96 7.09 7.65 -1.28
N LEU A 97 7.22 7.23 -0.03
CA LEU A 97 7.28 8.15 1.11
C LEU A 97 8.41 9.17 0.93
N ASP A 98 9.61 8.72 0.59
CA ASP A 98 10.76 9.61 0.35
C ASP A 98 10.53 10.61 -0.80
N ASN A 99 9.77 10.22 -1.83
CA ASN A 99 9.45 11.08 -2.97
C ASN A 99 8.31 12.09 -2.68
N ILE A 100 7.45 11.78 -1.70
CA ILE A 100 6.28 12.60 -1.33
C ILE A 100 6.68 13.73 -0.38
N VAL A 101 7.60 13.50 0.56
CA VAL A 101 7.99 14.48 1.58
C VAL A 101 8.39 15.81 0.95
N GLY A 102 7.76 16.91 1.39
CA GLY A 102 7.98 18.26 0.87
C GLY A 102 7.57 18.50 -0.59
N ASN A 103 7.05 17.50 -1.30
CA ASN A 103 6.74 17.59 -2.72
C ASN A 103 5.26 17.91 -2.97
N HIS A 104 4.91 19.18 -2.85
CA HIS A 104 3.53 19.66 -3.02
C HIS A 104 2.92 19.47 -4.43
N ASN A 105 3.66 18.92 -5.41
CA ASN A 105 3.09 18.52 -6.70
C ASN A 105 2.07 17.37 -6.57
N TYR A 106 2.13 16.60 -5.50
CA TYR A 106 1.11 15.59 -5.13
C TYR A 106 -0.10 16.20 -4.42
N GLY A 107 -0.21 17.53 -4.34
CA GLY A 107 -1.26 18.20 -3.58
C GLY A 107 -0.88 18.36 -2.11
N LYS A 108 -1.02 19.59 -1.61
CA LYS A 108 -0.56 19.97 -0.27
C LYS A 108 -1.21 19.13 0.84
N GLU A 109 -2.53 18.94 0.78
CA GLU A 109 -3.28 18.19 1.78
C GLU A 109 -2.87 16.71 1.84
N PHE A 110 -2.61 16.10 0.68
CA PHE A 110 -2.13 14.72 0.60
C PHE A 110 -0.74 14.59 1.23
N VAL A 111 0.20 15.45 0.83
CA VAL A 111 1.57 15.45 1.37
C VAL A 111 1.56 15.63 2.88
N GLU A 112 0.84 16.63 3.40
CA GLU A 112 0.76 16.88 4.84
C GLU A 112 0.12 15.69 5.61
N SER A 113 -0.81 14.98 5.00
CA SER A 113 -1.44 13.79 5.60
C SER A 113 -0.46 12.62 5.67
N VAL A 114 0.28 12.35 4.58
CA VAL A 114 1.32 11.33 4.54
C VAL A 114 2.42 11.66 5.56
N GLU A 115 2.93 12.89 5.57
CA GLU A 115 3.98 13.31 6.51
C GLU A 115 3.53 13.17 7.97
N ARG A 116 2.28 13.51 8.27
CA ARG A 116 1.71 13.37 9.61
C ARG A 116 1.56 11.91 10.01
N THR A 117 0.97 11.07 9.16
CA THR A 117 0.68 9.67 9.51
C THR A 117 1.94 8.82 9.63
N PHE A 118 2.93 9.07 8.78
CA PHE A 118 4.21 8.33 8.78
C PHE A 118 5.30 9.00 9.62
N HIS A 119 4.97 10.07 10.35
CA HIS A 119 5.90 10.85 11.19
C HIS A 119 7.17 11.28 10.44
N LEU A 120 7.02 11.76 9.21
CA LEU A 120 8.14 12.11 8.31
C LEU A 120 8.63 13.55 8.46
N GLN A 121 8.05 14.33 9.37
CA GLN A 121 8.50 15.69 9.63
C GLN A 121 9.89 15.65 10.26
N THR A 122 10.87 16.23 9.56
CA THR A 122 12.16 16.59 10.14
C THR A 122 11.90 17.54 11.31
N GLU A 123 12.41 17.22 12.49
CA GLU A 123 12.59 18.21 13.55
C GLU A 123 13.46 19.34 12.98
N GLU A 124 12.86 20.48 12.65
CA GLU A 124 13.61 21.73 12.60
C GLU A 124 13.86 22.15 14.05
N ASP A 125 15.03 21.77 14.58
CA ASP A 125 15.60 22.31 15.83
C ASP A 125 15.76 23.85 15.77
#